data_AF-A0A976KNG7-F1
#
_entry.id   AF-A0A976KNG7-F1
#
_cell.length_a   1.000
_cell.length_b   1.000
_cell.length_c   1.000
_cell.angle_alpha   90.00
_cell.angle_beta   90.00
_cell.angle_gamma   90.00
#
_symmetry.space_group_name_H-M   'P 1'
#
loop_
_entity.id
_entity.type
_entity.pdbx_description
1 polymer ?
#
loop_
_entity_poly.entity_id
_entity_poly.type
_entity_poly.pdbx_seq_one_letter_code
_entity_poly.pdbx_strand_id
1 'polypeptide(L)'
;MSRIFILSLFLWLNFITSANADWINLTGAETSPNIAEIYIKDDHVQVNLEIYIGDIQHFEELVPDDWLKEQDATRPPQQERLKSFSEQGMQFVTGEGDRLQAQIKLLEPRLRKDRFSPFAGMINPITRQRVPEAPSDKRVLYVELVYPFQGKPDSLSMTPPVDEEGRATVTIGFITYHKSVPVIDFRYLGLTARLNLNWSDPWYSKFDNPNLKRHHKDAMMSYLYVEPFEVRHELLVRVKDMAQWMDLGIKGDQFIEVDELEGLKQRIATFLLDKNPVRIDGKSLKPILDRSNYVKVGLSGIQLLEKPERLEINTADLYYTGYAQAGDGGLGTVHRWHRAGTGDSNRSGRPSDDLHHP
;
A
#
# COMPACT_ATOMS: atom_id res chain seq x y z
N MET A 1 -42.80 15.37 34.91
CA MET A 1 -41.35 15.34 34.59
C MET A 1 -40.88 13.95 34.11
N SER A 2 -41.40 13.39 33.01
CA SER A 2 -40.94 12.04 32.58
C SER A 2 -41.11 11.68 31.10
N ARG A 3 -41.42 12.63 30.21
CA ARG A 3 -41.52 12.33 28.75
C ARG A 3 -40.68 13.23 27.85
N ILE A 4 -40.30 14.42 28.32
CA ILE A 4 -39.48 15.38 27.55
C ILE A 4 -37.97 15.05 27.66
N PHE A 5 -37.53 14.41 28.75
CA PHE A 5 -36.12 14.04 28.92
C PHE A 5 -35.69 12.84 28.03
N ILE A 6 -36.59 11.89 27.77
CA ILE A 6 -36.29 10.69 26.96
C ILE A 6 -36.19 11.04 25.46
N LEU A 7 -36.95 12.04 24.98
CA LEU A 7 -36.83 12.54 23.62
C LEU A 7 -35.56 13.35 23.38
N SER A 8 -35.01 14.01 24.41
CA SER A 8 -33.71 14.72 24.30
C SER A 8 -32.52 13.76 24.22
N LEU A 9 -32.62 12.57 24.84
CA LEU A 9 -31.54 11.57 24.84
C LEU A 9 -31.41 10.84 23.49
N PHE A 10 -32.51 10.67 22.74
CA PHE A 10 -32.49 10.07 21.39
C PHE A 10 -32.05 11.05 20.29
N LEU A 11 -32.18 12.36 20.49
CA LEU A 11 -31.70 13.38 19.54
C LEU A 11 -30.20 13.65 19.64
N TRP A 12 -29.54 13.26 20.74
CA TRP A 12 -28.09 13.39 20.91
C TRP A 12 -27.28 12.15 20.48
N LEU A 13 -27.93 10.99 20.32
CA LEU A 13 -27.27 9.75 19.86
C LEU A 13 -27.05 9.67 18.34
N ASN A 14 -27.45 10.70 17.58
CA ASN A 14 -27.21 10.79 16.13
C ASN A 14 -25.91 11.54 15.77
N PHE A 15 -25.16 12.05 16.74
CA PHE A 15 -23.79 12.55 16.54
C PHE A 15 -22.75 11.47 16.83
N ILE A 16 -22.98 10.26 16.32
CA ILE A 16 -21.88 9.32 16.15
C ILE A 16 -21.12 9.77 14.91
N THR A 17 -20.20 10.73 15.09
CA THR A 17 -19.10 10.93 14.16
C THR A 17 -18.15 9.75 14.28
N SER A 18 -18.53 8.63 13.69
CA SER A 18 -17.59 7.54 13.39
C SER A 18 -17.07 7.77 11.98
N ALA A 19 -16.01 8.54 11.85
CA ALA A 19 -15.22 8.57 10.63
C ALA A 19 -13.76 8.91 10.94
N ASN A 20 -13.08 8.04 11.69
CA ASN A 20 -11.66 7.85 11.47
C ASN A 20 -11.56 6.79 10.37
N ALA A 21 -11.37 7.24 9.14
CA ALA A 21 -11.01 6.35 8.04
C ALA A 21 -9.52 6.53 7.74
N ASP A 22 -8.69 6.34 8.76
CA ASP A 22 -7.33 5.88 8.49
C ASP A 22 -7.46 4.46 7.96
N TRP A 23 -6.90 4.21 6.79
CA TRP A 23 -6.90 2.86 6.26
C TRP A 23 -6.10 1.97 7.21
N ILE A 24 -6.72 0.86 7.58
CA ILE A 24 -6.13 -0.18 8.40
C ILE A 24 -6.18 -1.47 7.60
N ASN A 25 -5.05 -2.16 7.53
CA ASN A 25 -5.01 -3.50 6.96
C ASN A 25 -5.80 -4.48 7.85
N LEU A 26 -6.91 -5.01 7.34
CA LEU A 26 -7.76 -5.95 8.08
C LEU A 26 -7.44 -7.42 7.77
N THR A 27 -6.36 -7.71 7.05
CA THR A 27 -6.00 -9.09 6.69
C THR A 27 -5.38 -9.86 7.85
N GLY A 28 -4.69 -9.18 8.77
CA GLY A 28 -3.89 -9.82 9.82
C GLY A 28 -2.64 -10.51 9.27
N ALA A 29 -2.27 -10.32 8.01
CA ALA A 29 -1.09 -10.97 7.45
C ALA A 29 0.21 -10.52 8.15
N GLU A 30 0.24 -9.30 8.70
CA GLU A 30 1.34 -8.79 9.52
C GLU A 30 1.56 -9.56 10.85
N THR A 31 0.58 -10.35 11.29
CA THR A 31 0.67 -11.23 12.46
C THR A 31 0.93 -12.69 12.10
N SER A 32 1.03 -13.04 10.81
CA SER A 32 1.31 -14.40 10.33
C SER A 32 2.52 -15.05 11.02
N PRO A 33 2.51 -16.34 11.39
CA PRO A 33 3.65 -17.01 12.01
C PRO A 33 4.98 -16.74 11.29
N ASN A 34 4.99 -16.88 9.96
CA ASN A 34 6.12 -16.53 9.11
C ASN A 34 5.87 -15.21 8.39
N ILE A 35 6.92 -14.38 8.26
CA ILE A 35 6.86 -13.08 7.56
C ILE A 35 7.97 -12.98 6.52
N ALA A 36 7.62 -12.60 5.30
CA ALA A 36 8.57 -12.30 4.23
C ALA A 36 8.47 -10.82 3.81
N GLU A 37 9.54 -10.06 4.00
CA GLU A 37 9.70 -8.75 3.38
C GLU A 37 10.56 -8.92 2.12
N ILE A 38 9.96 -8.69 0.95
CA ILE A 38 10.57 -8.96 -0.34
C ILE A 38 10.91 -7.64 -1.02
N TYR A 39 12.17 -7.44 -1.41
CA TYR A 39 12.66 -6.23 -2.06
C TYR A 39 13.24 -6.60 -3.43
N ILE A 40 12.63 -6.09 -4.49
CA ILE A 40 13.19 -6.18 -5.85
C ILE A 40 14.16 -5.02 -5.99
N LYS A 41 15.46 -5.33 -5.97
CA LYS A 41 16.57 -4.39 -6.18
C LYS A 41 16.93 -4.35 -7.67
N ASP A 42 17.95 -3.59 -8.04
CA ASP A 42 18.34 -3.42 -9.46
C ASP A 42 18.90 -4.70 -10.11
N ASP A 43 19.44 -5.63 -9.31
CA ASP A 43 20.16 -6.82 -9.78
C ASP A 43 19.78 -8.12 -9.02
N HIS A 44 18.92 -8.03 -8.01
CA HIS A 44 18.49 -9.19 -7.23
C HIS A 44 17.14 -8.97 -6.55
N VAL A 45 16.52 -10.08 -6.13
CA VAL A 45 15.48 -10.06 -5.11
C VAL A 45 16.13 -10.33 -3.76
N GLN A 46 15.94 -9.42 -2.80
CA GLN A 46 16.29 -9.64 -1.40
C GLN A 46 15.04 -10.08 -0.64
N VAL A 47 15.14 -11.14 0.15
CA VAL A 47 14.06 -11.63 1.02
C VAL A 47 14.54 -11.63 2.46
N ASN A 48 13.89 -10.84 3.30
CA ASN A 48 14.06 -10.93 4.75
C ASN A 48 12.94 -11.81 5.29
N LEU A 49 13.28 -13.02 5.71
CA LEU A 49 12.34 -14.04 6.15
C LEU A 49 12.46 -14.23 7.67
N GLU A 50 11.36 -14.04 8.38
CA GLU A 50 11.18 -14.46 9.78
C GLU A 50 10.42 -15.79 9.76
N ILE A 51 11.10 -16.88 10.11
CA ILE A 51 10.51 -18.24 10.19
C ILE A 51 10.16 -18.52 11.65
N TYR A 52 8.90 -18.80 11.94
CA TYR A 52 8.49 -19.18 13.28
C TYR A 52 9.14 -20.51 13.69
N ILE A 53 9.62 -20.61 14.93
CA ILE A 53 10.29 -21.83 15.42
C ILE A 53 9.43 -23.10 15.24
N GLY A 54 8.10 -22.98 15.36
CA GLY A 54 7.16 -24.08 15.16
C GLY A 54 7.06 -24.58 13.72
N ASP A 55 7.48 -23.78 12.75
CA ASP A 55 7.40 -24.09 11.32
C ASP A 55 8.77 -24.43 10.71
N ILE A 56 9.85 -24.49 11.50
CA ILE A 56 11.22 -24.73 11.01
C ILE A 56 11.36 -26.01 10.17
N GLN A 57 10.57 -27.05 10.47
CA GLN A 57 10.56 -28.29 9.69
C GLN A 57 10.20 -28.09 8.20
N HIS A 58 9.49 -27.01 7.87
CA HIS A 58 9.14 -26.65 6.49
C HIS A 58 10.24 -25.84 5.78
N PHE A 59 11.32 -25.54 6.49
CA PHE A 59 12.46 -24.74 6.02
C PHE A 59 13.79 -25.43 6.39
N GLU A 60 13.78 -26.76 6.52
CA GLU A 60 14.95 -27.53 6.93
C GLU A 60 16.13 -27.26 6.01
N GLU A 61 15.92 -26.97 4.73
CA GLU A 61 16.99 -26.66 3.79
C GLU A 61 17.84 -25.46 4.20
N LEU A 62 17.29 -24.53 5.00
CA LEU A 62 18.00 -23.34 5.48
C LEU A 62 18.75 -23.59 6.80
N VAL A 63 18.37 -24.61 7.57
CA VAL A 63 18.93 -24.84 8.91
C VAL A 63 20.41 -25.27 8.82
N PRO A 64 21.34 -24.60 9.52
CA PRO A 64 22.74 -25.00 9.59
C PRO A 64 22.94 -26.37 10.27
N ASP A 65 23.97 -27.12 9.86
CA ASP A 65 24.27 -28.45 10.41
C ASP A 65 24.73 -28.39 11.88
N ASP A 66 25.43 -27.33 12.26
CA ASP A 66 25.95 -27.08 13.62
C ASP A 66 24.86 -26.79 14.65
N TRP A 67 23.61 -26.56 14.22
CA TRP A 67 22.47 -26.34 15.10
C TRP A 67 21.70 -27.63 15.41
N LEU A 68 21.99 -28.71 14.69
CA LEU A 68 21.38 -30.01 14.91
C LEU A 68 22.14 -30.77 16.01
N LYS A 69 21.40 -31.33 16.96
CA LYS A 69 22.00 -32.14 18.05
C LYS A 69 22.68 -33.40 17.53
N GLU A 70 22.15 -33.96 16.45
CA GLU A 70 22.68 -35.14 15.77
C GLU A 70 23.10 -34.70 14.37
N GLN A 71 24.39 -34.83 14.08
CA GLN A 71 24.90 -34.65 12.72
C GLN A 71 24.51 -35.88 11.91
N ASP A 72 23.42 -35.75 11.17
CA ASP A 72 23.02 -36.76 10.21
C ASP A 72 23.97 -36.71 9.01
N ALA A 73 24.89 -37.69 8.95
CA ALA A 73 25.85 -37.83 7.86
C ALA A 73 25.20 -38.06 6.48
N THR A 74 23.88 -38.34 6.44
CA THR A 74 23.12 -38.51 5.20
C THR A 74 22.53 -37.20 4.66
N ARG A 75 22.59 -36.11 5.43
CA ARG A 75 22.04 -34.82 5.01
C ARG A 75 22.85 -34.23 3.86
N PRO A 76 22.20 -33.75 2.77
CA PRO A 76 22.91 -33.15 1.66
C PRO A 76 23.70 -31.90 2.08
N PRO A 77 24.80 -31.56 1.37
CA PRO A 77 25.53 -30.32 1.57
C PRO A 77 24.63 -29.09 1.49
N GLN A 78 24.98 -28.03 2.23
CA GLN A 78 24.18 -26.79 2.29
C GLN A 78 23.85 -26.21 0.91
N GLN A 79 24.77 -26.31 -0.06
CA GLN A 79 24.55 -25.82 -1.42
C GLN A 79 23.45 -26.59 -2.16
N GLU A 80 23.40 -27.92 -2.01
CA GLU A 80 22.36 -28.75 -2.61
C GLU A 80 21.00 -28.52 -1.95
N ARG A 81 20.99 -28.35 -0.62
CA ARG A 81 19.79 -27.97 0.13
C ARG A 81 19.25 -26.61 -0.33
N LEU A 82 20.12 -25.61 -0.50
CA LEU A 82 19.72 -24.27 -0.93
C LEU A 82 19.20 -24.25 -2.38
N LYS A 83 19.75 -25.11 -3.25
CA LYS A 83 19.21 -25.35 -4.58
C LYS A 83 17.80 -25.94 -4.49
N SER A 84 17.60 -26.98 -3.67
CA SER A 84 16.27 -27.57 -3.41
C SER A 84 15.29 -26.52 -2.87
N PHE A 85 15.73 -25.66 -1.95
CA PHE A 85 14.92 -24.57 -1.42
C PHE A 85 14.47 -23.57 -2.50
N SER A 86 15.35 -23.27 -3.47
CA SER A 86 15.03 -22.40 -4.61
C SER A 86 14.09 -23.07 -5.63
N GLU A 87 14.03 -24.40 -5.61
CA GLU A 87 13.21 -25.21 -6.51
C GLU A 87 11.84 -25.56 -5.92
N GLN A 88 11.74 -25.74 -4.62
CA GLN A 88 10.57 -26.32 -3.95
C GLN A 88 10.08 -25.49 -2.75
N GLY A 89 10.99 -24.79 -2.08
CA GLY A 89 10.68 -23.89 -0.97
C GLY A 89 10.18 -22.53 -1.46
N MET A 90 10.94 -21.47 -1.21
CA MET A 90 10.58 -20.12 -1.68
C MET A 90 11.17 -19.87 -3.08
N GLN A 91 10.29 -19.84 -4.09
CA GLN A 91 10.69 -19.79 -5.49
C GLN A 91 10.48 -18.39 -6.07
N PHE A 92 11.45 -17.94 -6.88
CA PHE A 92 11.35 -16.74 -7.70
C PHE A 92 11.67 -17.10 -9.15
N VAL A 93 10.74 -16.80 -10.06
CA VAL A 93 10.87 -17.12 -11.49
C VAL A 93 10.67 -15.85 -12.31
N THR A 94 11.59 -15.55 -13.23
CA THR A 94 11.49 -14.38 -14.12
C THR A 94 10.39 -14.55 -15.16
N GLY A 95 10.01 -13.46 -15.83
CA GLY A 95 9.08 -13.50 -16.95
C GLY A 95 9.54 -14.39 -18.11
N GLU A 96 10.85 -14.61 -18.24
CA GLU A 96 11.48 -15.47 -19.24
C GLU A 96 11.49 -16.96 -18.83
N GLY A 97 11.15 -17.24 -17.57
CA GLY A 97 11.11 -18.60 -17.02
C GLY A 97 12.35 -19.00 -16.23
N ASP A 98 13.32 -18.09 -16.03
CA ASP A 98 14.52 -18.39 -15.24
C ASP A 98 14.18 -18.49 -13.76
N ARG A 99 14.52 -19.65 -13.19
CA ARG A 99 14.37 -19.91 -11.76
C ARG A 99 15.61 -19.42 -11.02
N LEU A 100 15.44 -18.38 -10.20
CA LEU A 100 16.53 -17.76 -9.48
C LEU A 100 17.02 -18.65 -8.33
N GLN A 101 18.32 -18.61 -8.08
CA GLN A 101 18.98 -19.43 -7.05
C GLN A 101 19.25 -18.59 -5.81
N ALA A 102 18.76 -19.02 -4.66
CA ALA A 102 18.96 -18.34 -3.40
C ALA A 102 20.43 -18.39 -2.95
N GLN A 103 20.85 -17.34 -2.26
CA GLN A 103 22.09 -17.24 -1.51
C GLN A 103 21.76 -16.77 -0.10
N ILE A 104 22.29 -17.43 0.92
CA ILE A 104 22.13 -17.00 2.32
C ILE A 104 23.16 -15.90 2.59
N LYS A 105 22.69 -14.69 2.92
CA LYS A 105 23.53 -13.57 3.31
C LYS A 105 23.65 -13.44 4.83
N LEU A 106 22.58 -13.73 5.55
CA LEU A 106 22.55 -13.76 7.01
C LEU A 106 21.57 -14.84 7.48
N LEU A 107 21.94 -15.54 8.55
CA LEU A 107 21.07 -16.50 9.22
C LEU A 107 21.38 -16.47 10.72
N GLU A 108 20.38 -16.16 11.54
CA GLU A 108 20.55 -16.11 12.99
C GLU A 108 19.21 -16.23 13.74
N PRO A 109 19.19 -16.73 14.98
CA PRO A 109 18.00 -16.69 15.82
C PRO A 109 17.69 -15.25 16.22
N ARG A 110 16.41 -14.87 16.16
CA ARG A 110 15.92 -13.56 16.62
C ARG A 110 14.63 -13.69 17.42
N LEU A 111 14.26 -12.59 18.07
CA LEU A 111 12.89 -12.37 18.48
C LEU A 111 12.12 -11.70 17.34
N ARG A 112 10.90 -12.17 17.12
CA ARG A 112 9.94 -11.62 16.17
C ARG A 112 9.77 -10.12 16.40
N LYS A 113 9.72 -9.36 15.32
CA LYS A 113 9.34 -7.95 15.36
C LYS A 113 7.84 -7.84 15.58
N ASP A 114 7.45 -7.11 16.62
CA ASP A 114 6.04 -6.78 16.83
C ASP A 114 5.60 -5.78 15.77
N ARG A 115 4.54 -6.14 15.03
CA ARG A 115 3.93 -5.30 14.00
C ARG A 115 2.58 -4.85 14.52
N PHE A 116 2.31 -3.55 14.43
CA PHE A 116 1.03 -3.01 14.87
C PHE A 116 -0.09 -3.59 14.01
N SER A 117 -1.00 -4.32 14.64
CA SER A 117 -2.21 -4.85 14.03
C SER A 117 -3.38 -4.51 14.96
N PRO A 118 -4.13 -3.44 14.67
CA PRO A 118 -5.13 -2.91 15.60
C PRO A 118 -6.31 -3.87 15.84
N PHE A 119 -6.47 -4.89 14.99
CA PHE A 119 -7.52 -5.89 15.10
C PHE A 119 -7.00 -7.30 15.40
N ALA A 120 -5.70 -7.49 15.63
CA ALA A 120 -5.18 -8.80 16.01
C ALA A 120 -5.93 -9.35 17.22
N GLY A 121 -6.43 -10.58 17.11
CA GLY A 121 -7.24 -11.22 18.15
C GLY A 121 -8.70 -10.80 18.20
N MET A 122 -9.09 -9.74 17.49
CA MET A 122 -10.48 -9.28 17.45
C MET A 122 -11.29 -10.05 16.41
N ILE A 123 -12.62 -10.03 16.56
CA ILE A 123 -13.54 -10.51 15.53
C ILE A 123 -13.66 -9.42 14.47
N ASN A 124 -13.29 -9.74 13.23
CA ASN A 124 -13.48 -8.84 12.11
C ASN A 124 -14.98 -8.55 11.94
N PRO A 125 -15.42 -7.28 11.95
CA PRO A 125 -16.84 -6.93 11.95
C PRO A 125 -17.55 -7.29 10.63
N ILE A 126 -16.78 -7.44 9.53
CA ILE A 126 -17.31 -7.76 8.20
C ILE A 126 -17.35 -9.28 8.01
N THR A 127 -16.24 -9.98 8.24
CA THR A 127 -16.15 -11.44 7.97
C THR A 127 -16.63 -12.30 9.13
N ARG A 128 -16.78 -11.73 10.33
CA ARG A 128 -17.08 -12.42 11.59
C ARG A 128 -16.06 -13.49 11.98
N GLN A 129 -14.90 -13.51 11.34
CA GLN A 129 -13.78 -14.38 11.69
C GLN A 129 -12.84 -13.67 12.65
N ARG A 130 -12.18 -14.44 13.51
CA ARG A 130 -11.12 -13.91 14.37
C ARG A 130 -9.90 -13.59 13.52
N VAL A 131 -9.39 -12.37 13.62
CA VAL A 131 -8.12 -11.98 13.02
C VAL A 131 -7.00 -12.69 13.79
N PRO A 132 -6.10 -13.41 13.11
CA PRO A 132 -5.01 -14.11 13.78
C PRO A 132 -4.18 -13.20 14.68
N GLU A 133 -3.80 -13.70 15.85
CA GLU A 133 -2.76 -13.10 16.68
C GLU A 133 -1.39 -13.62 16.26
N ALA A 134 -0.35 -12.85 16.54
CA ALA A 134 1.01 -13.35 16.39
C ALA A 134 1.23 -14.51 17.39
N PRO A 135 2.05 -15.53 17.05
CA PRO A 135 2.43 -16.57 17.99
C PRO A 135 2.95 -15.99 19.31
N SER A 136 2.54 -16.60 20.43
CA SER A 136 2.98 -16.18 21.77
C SER A 136 4.48 -16.39 21.98
N ASP A 137 5.02 -17.48 21.42
CA ASP A 137 6.46 -17.68 21.31
C ASP A 137 7.02 -16.77 20.22
N LYS A 138 7.87 -15.82 20.63
CA LYS A 138 8.46 -14.84 19.71
C LYS A 138 9.72 -15.34 19.01
N ARG A 139 10.21 -16.55 19.30
CA ARG A 139 11.44 -17.05 18.67
C ARG A 139 11.22 -17.30 17.19
N VAL A 140 12.10 -16.72 16.39
CA VAL A 140 12.13 -16.91 14.94
C VAL A 140 13.55 -17.22 14.49
N LEU A 141 13.68 -18.00 13.41
CA LEU A 141 14.89 -18.03 12.61
C LEU A 141 14.80 -16.90 11.59
N TYR A 142 15.68 -15.92 11.69
CA TYR A 142 15.78 -14.85 10.70
C TYR A 142 16.77 -15.24 9.61
N VAL A 143 16.34 -15.10 8.36
CA VAL A 143 17.17 -15.38 7.19
C VAL A 143 17.09 -14.20 6.21
N GLU A 144 18.25 -13.69 5.79
CA GLU A 144 18.36 -12.77 4.66
C GLU A 144 18.84 -13.56 3.45
N LEU A 145 17.97 -13.69 2.45
CA LEU A 145 18.23 -14.38 1.19
C LEU A 145 18.41 -13.38 0.05
N VAL A 146 19.30 -13.70 -0.87
CA VAL A 146 19.51 -12.96 -2.12
C VAL A 146 19.29 -13.91 -3.29
N TYR A 147 18.41 -13.53 -4.22
CA TYR A 147 18.15 -14.23 -5.47
C TYR A 147 18.63 -13.33 -6.62
N PRO A 148 19.87 -13.48 -7.08
CA PRO A 148 20.42 -12.64 -8.14
C PRO A 148 19.73 -12.95 -9.47
N PHE A 149 19.57 -11.93 -10.31
CA PHE A 149 19.15 -12.07 -11.70
C PHE A 149 20.04 -11.20 -12.59
N GLN A 150 20.07 -11.51 -13.88
CA GLN A 150 20.76 -10.68 -14.87
C GLN A 150 19.74 -9.79 -15.59
N GLY A 151 20.15 -8.57 -15.91
CA GLY A 151 19.27 -7.60 -16.55
C GLY A 151 18.11 -7.15 -15.64
N LYS A 152 17.04 -6.70 -16.28
CA LYS A 152 15.86 -6.12 -15.61
C LYS A 152 14.62 -6.89 -16.06
N PRO A 153 14.23 -7.97 -15.36
CA PRO A 153 13.10 -8.79 -15.78
C PRO A 153 11.81 -7.97 -15.79
N ASP A 154 10.96 -8.15 -16.80
CA ASP A 154 9.68 -7.42 -16.90
C ASP A 154 8.64 -7.91 -15.87
N SER A 155 8.82 -9.13 -15.35
CA SER A 155 7.97 -9.69 -14.30
C SER A 155 8.70 -10.72 -13.44
N LEU A 156 8.22 -10.93 -12.22
CA LEU A 156 8.66 -11.97 -11.31
C LEU A 156 7.44 -12.72 -10.74
N SER A 157 7.50 -14.04 -10.75
CA SER A 157 6.55 -14.91 -10.05
C SER A 157 7.17 -15.35 -8.73
N MET A 158 6.43 -15.17 -7.64
CA MET A 158 6.84 -15.54 -6.28
C MET A 158 5.96 -16.69 -5.80
N THR A 159 6.55 -17.83 -5.46
CA THR A 159 5.80 -19.00 -4.97
C THR A 159 6.29 -19.38 -3.57
N PRO A 160 5.39 -19.52 -2.57
CA PRO A 160 5.76 -20.02 -1.26
C PRO A 160 6.11 -21.52 -1.33
N PRO A 161 6.63 -22.13 -0.25
CA PRO A 161 6.68 -23.58 -0.16
C PRO A 161 5.27 -24.18 -0.32
N VAL A 162 5.11 -25.15 -1.22
CA VAL A 162 3.82 -25.76 -1.57
C VAL A 162 3.87 -27.29 -1.49
N ASP A 163 2.71 -27.91 -1.25
CA ASP A 163 2.53 -29.36 -1.34
C ASP A 163 2.33 -29.86 -2.78
N GLU A 164 2.15 -31.15 -2.97
CA GLU A 164 1.94 -31.79 -4.29
C GLU A 164 0.67 -31.25 -5.00
N GLU A 165 -0.31 -30.76 -4.24
CA GLU A 165 -1.51 -30.12 -4.78
C GLU A 165 -1.35 -28.62 -5.05
N GLY A 166 -0.16 -28.06 -4.81
CA GLY A 166 0.17 -26.65 -5.03
C GLY A 166 -0.36 -25.70 -3.95
N ARG A 167 -0.73 -26.21 -2.78
CA ARG A 167 -1.20 -25.41 -1.63
C ARG A 167 -0.03 -25.04 -0.74
N ALA A 168 0.00 -23.83 -0.22
CA ALA A 168 1.06 -23.40 0.69
C ALA A 168 1.13 -24.32 1.93
N THR A 169 2.31 -24.84 2.23
CA THR A 169 2.54 -25.74 3.39
C THR A 169 2.62 -24.97 4.71
N VAL A 170 2.90 -23.67 4.63
CA VAL A 170 3.01 -22.75 5.77
C VAL A 170 2.31 -21.44 5.46
N THR A 171 1.85 -20.76 6.52
CA THR A 171 1.28 -19.42 6.37
C THR A 171 2.40 -18.39 6.35
N ILE A 172 2.50 -17.63 5.26
CA ILE A 172 3.47 -16.54 5.10
C ILE A 172 2.72 -15.23 4.86
N GLY A 173 2.86 -14.29 5.78
CA GLY A 173 2.50 -12.90 5.56
C GLY A 173 3.63 -12.22 4.79
N PHE A 174 3.32 -11.48 3.74
CA PHE A 174 4.34 -10.84 2.93
C PHE A 174 3.99 -9.41 2.55
N ILE A 175 5.05 -8.64 2.35
CA ILE A 175 5.03 -7.34 1.69
C ILE A 175 6.11 -7.36 0.61
N THR A 176 5.85 -6.61 -0.46
CA THR A 176 6.78 -6.49 -1.59
C THR A 176 7.07 -5.03 -1.87
N TYR A 177 8.36 -4.73 -2.05
CA TYR A 177 8.86 -3.44 -2.46
C TYR A 177 9.56 -3.57 -3.81
N HIS A 178 9.30 -2.66 -4.73
CA HIS A 178 10.17 -2.45 -5.88
C HIS A 178 11.07 -1.26 -5.58
N LYS A 179 12.36 -1.52 -5.39
CA LYS A 179 13.33 -0.62 -4.75
C LYS A 179 12.90 -0.24 -3.33
N SER A 180 12.47 1.01 -3.13
CA SER A 180 11.92 1.52 -1.87
C SER A 180 10.41 1.67 -1.90
N VAL A 181 9.77 1.52 -3.07
CA VAL A 181 8.33 1.75 -3.23
C VAL A 181 7.57 0.50 -2.81
N PRO A 182 6.68 0.56 -1.79
CA PRO A 182 5.82 -0.56 -1.46
C PRO A 182 4.88 -0.81 -2.64
N VAL A 183 4.76 -2.05 -3.10
CA VAL A 183 3.83 -2.45 -4.18
C VAL A 183 2.49 -2.88 -3.60
N ILE A 184 2.53 -3.53 -2.43
CA ILE A 184 1.38 -4.04 -1.71
C ILE A 184 1.46 -3.67 -0.24
N ASP A 185 0.32 -3.69 0.44
CA ASP A 185 0.30 -3.80 1.89
C ASP A 185 0.58 -5.26 2.30
N PHE A 186 0.68 -5.54 3.60
CA PHE A 186 0.76 -6.92 4.09
C PHE A 186 -0.41 -7.78 3.57
N ARG A 187 -0.08 -8.90 2.94
CA ARG A 187 -1.04 -9.91 2.42
C ARG A 187 -0.52 -11.30 2.73
N TYR A 188 -1.33 -12.34 2.54
CA TYR A 188 -0.85 -13.72 2.64
C TYR A 188 -0.34 -14.21 1.28
N LEU A 189 0.84 -14.82 1.26
CA LEU A 189 1.39 -15.52 0.10
C LEU A 189 0.96 -16.99 0.17
N GLY A 190 -0.25 -17.29 -0.30
CA GLY A 190 -0.80 -18.66 -0.28
C GLY A 190 -0.67 -19.42 -1.60
N LEU A 191 -0.35 -18.72 -2.69
CA LEU A 191 -0.24 -19.22 -4.06
C LEU A 191 0.83 -18.42 -4.80
N THR A 192 1.18 -18.84 -6.01
CA THR A 192 2.05 -18.08 -6.90
C THR A 192 1.49 -16.68 -7.16
N ALA A 193 2.28 -15.65 -6.85
CA ALA A 193 1.95 -14.25 -7.07
C ALA A 193 2.86 -13.67 -8.15
N ARG A 194 2.29 -13.32 -9.31
CA ARG A 194 3.01 -12.69 -10.42
C ARG A 194 2.98 -11.17 -10.29
N LEU A 195 4.16 -10.57 -10.23
CA LEU A 195 4.42 -9.14 -10.17
C LEU A 195 4.96 -8.66 -11.52
N ASN A 196 4.29 -7.68 -12.13
CA ASN A 196 4.82 -6.94 -13.28
C ASN A 196 5.64 -5.76 -12.78
N LEU A 197 6.85 -5.62 -13.32
CA LEU A 197 7.83 -4.63 -12.90
C LEU A 197 7.84 -3.45 -13.87
N ASN A 198 7.76 -2.25 -13.32
CA ASN A 198 8.04 -1.03 -14.05
C ASN A 198 9.38 -0.44 -13.57
N TRP A 199 10.44 -0.71 -14.33
CA TRP A 199 11.80 -0.24 -14.01
C TRP A 199 12.01 1.25 -14.19
N SER A 200 11.19 1.89 -15.04
CA SER A 200 11.24 3.35 -15.22
C SER A 200 10.59 4.09 -14.05
N ASP A 201 9.54 3.50 -13.46
CA ASP A 201 8.90 4.01 -12.27
C ASP A 201 8.30 2.87 -11.41
N PRO A 202 8.99 2.49 -10.32
CA PRO A 202 8.55 1.42 -9.41
C PRO A 202 7.16 1.61 -8.81
N TRP A 203 6.64 2.85 -8.76
CA TRP A 203 5.29 3.13 -8.27
C TRP A 203 4.20 2.41 -9.05
N TYR A 204 4.44 2.17 -10.33
CA TYR A 204 3.50 1.52 -11.25
C TYR A 204 3.75 0.01 -11.43
N SER A 205 4.69 -0.57 -10.69
CA SER A 205 4.75 -2.03 -10.54
C SER A 205 3.46 -2.55 -9.89
N LYS A 206 2.96 -3.69 -10.34
CA LYS A 206 1.68 -4.24 -9.86
C LYS A 206 1.60 -5.76 -10.00
N PHE A 207 0.93 -6.39 -9.06
CA PHE A 207 0.56 -7.80 -9.20
C PHE A 207 -0.60 -7.98 -10.18
N ASP A 208 -0.65 -9.14 -10.84
CA ASP A 208 -1.79 -9.53 -11.68
C ASP A 208 -3.06 -9.71 -10.85
N ASN A 209 -2.92 -10.24 -9.63
CA ASN A 209 -4.03 -10.41 -8.71
C ASN A 209 -4.50 -9.04 -8.18
N PRO A 210 -5.74 -8.60 -8.47
CA PRO A 210 -6.24 -7.29 -8.07
C PRO A 210 -6.42 -7.11 -6.55
N ASN A 211 -6.32 -8.20 -5.78
CA ASN A 211 -6.35 -8.17 -4.31
C ASN A 211 -4.96 -7.89 -3.69
N LEU A 212 -3.90 -8.08 -4.46
CA LEU A 212 -2.52 -7.78 -4.08
C LEU A 212 -2.17 -6.36 -4.55
N LYS A 213 -2.62 -5.37 -3.78
CA LYS A 213 -2.37 -3.95 -4.01
C LYS A 213 -2.18 -3.22 -2.69
N ARG A 214 -1.41 -2.13 -2.71
CA ARG A 214 -1.36 -1.16 -1.63
C ARG A 214 -2.62 -0.31 -1.60
N HIS A 215 -2.98 0.22 -0.45
CA HIS A 215 -4.14 1.09 -0.33
C HIS A 215 -3.95 2.42 -1.08
N HIS A 216 -2.85 3.10 -0.81
CA HIS A 216 -2.48 4.37 -1.44
C HIS A 216 -1.70 4.12 -2.74
N LYS A 217 -2.39 3.52 -3.73
CA LYS A 217 -1.79 3.16 -5.03
C LYS A 217 -1.78 4.30 -6.04
N ASP A 218 -2.73 5.23 -5.91
CA ASP A 218 -2.92 6.31 -6.87
C ASP A 218 -1.93 7.44 -6.55
N ALA A 219 -1.25 7.97 -7.56
CA ALA A 219 -0.25 9.03 -7.40
C ALA A 219 -0.85 10.35 -6.88
N MET A 220 -2.18 10.50 -6.97
CA MET A 220 -2.91 11.63 -6.42
C MET A 220 -4.23 11.12 -5.84
N MET A 221 -4.50 11.45 -4.59
CA MET A 221 -5.78 11.25 -3.92
C MET A 221 -6.35 12.62 -3.54
N SER A 222 -7.66 12.76 -3.69
CA SER A 222 -8.38 14.02 -3.47
C SER A 222 -9.57 13.79 -2.56
N TYR A 223 -9.68 14.59 -1.51
CA TYR A 223 -10.75 14.55 -0.53
C TYR A 223 -11.43 15.91 -0.47
N LEU A 224 -12.75 15.91 -0.59
CA LEU A 224 -13.55 17.12 -0.57
C LEU A 224 -14.52 17.06 0.61
N TYR A 225 -14.41 18.04 1.49
CA TYR A 225 -15.30 18.23 2.62
C TYR A 225 -16.15 19.47 2.35
N VAL A 226 -17.45 19.33 2.47
CA VAL A 226 -18.42 20.41 2.26
C VAL A 226 -19.18 20.57 3.57
N GLU A 227 -18.82 21.61 4.31
CA GLU A 227 -19.43 22.01 5.57
C GLU A 227 -20.28 23.27 5.37
N PRO A 228 -21.24 23.58 6.26
CA PRO A 228 -22.16 24.70 6.06
C PRO A 228 -21.52 26.07 5.78
N PHE A 229 -20.25 26.31 6.13
CA PHE A 229 -19.57 27.58 5.87
C PHE A 229 -18.23 27.43 5.17
N GLU A 230 -17.78 26.19 4.93
CA GLU A 230 -16.43 25.91 4.45
C GLU A 230 -16.46 24.75 3.45
N VAL A 231 -15.76 24.93 2.33
CA VAL A 231 -15.38 23.83 1.46
C VAL A 231 -13.89 23.62 1.63
N ARG A 232 -13.49 22.45 2.14
CA ARG A 232 -12.09 22.06 2.28
C ARG A 232 -11.73 21.01 1.25
N HIS A 233 -10.60 21.23 0.58
CA HIS A 233 -10.02 20.33 -0.39
C HIS A 233 -8.65 19.88 0.11
N GLU A 234 -8.53 18.57 0.33
CA GLU A 234 -7.28 17.93 0.71
C GLU A 234 -6.76 17.09 -0.44
N LEU A 235 -5.46 17.17 -0.67
CA LEU A 235 -4.75 16.41 -1.68
C LEU A 235 -3.59 15.67 -1.02
N LEU A 236 -3.46 14.40 -1.35
CA LEU A 236 -2.19 13.70 -1.19
C LEU A 236 -1.63 13.44 -2.58
N VAL A 237 -0.47 14.01 -2.89
CA VAL A 237 0.13 13.91 -4.22
C VAL A 237 1.58 13.48 -4.15
N ARG A 238 1.94 12.54 -5.02
CA ARG A 238 3.31 12.12 -5.22
C ARG A 238 4.11 13.22 -5.89
N VAL A 239 5.22 13.60 -5.26
CA VAL A 239 6.04 14.73 -5.69
C VAL A 239 6.60 14.50 -7.09
N LYS A 240 7.03 13.27 -7.40
CA LYS A 240 7.54 12.91 -8.73
C LYS A 240 6.52 13.18 -9.84
N ASP A 241 5.25 12.87 -9.61
CA ASP A 241 4.19 13.01 -10.62
C ASP A 241 3.82 14.49 -10.85
N MET A 242 4.11 15.40 -9.91
CA MET A 242 4.00 16.84 -10.13
C MET A 242 4.92 17.36 -11.25
N ALA A 243 6.00 16.63 -11.58
CA ALA A 243 6.90 16.98 -12.68
C ALA A 243 6.20 17.00 -14.06
N GLN A 244 5.02 16.36 -14.17
CA GLN A 244 4.22 16.40 -15.39
C GLN A 244 3.55 17.77 -15.61
N TRP A 245 3.43 18.59 -14.58
CA TRP A 245 2.72 19.87 -14.63
C TRP A 245 3.57 21.08 -14.29
N MET A 246 4.65 20.89 -13.53
CA MET A 246 5.53 21.96 -13.11
C MET A 246 6.98 21.49 -13.09
N ASP A 247 7.91 22.43 -13.28
CA ASP A 247 9.32 22.17 -12.98
C ASP A 247 9.50 22.02 -11.46
N LEU A 248 10.01 20.87 -11.03
CA LEU A 248 10.30 20.62 -9.63
C LEU A 248 11.49 21.45 -9.15
N GLY A 249 12.42 21.86 -10.02
CA GLY A 249 13.57 22.67 -9.63
C GLY A 249 14.43 22.02 -8.53
N ILE A 250 14.63 20.70 -8.63
CA ILE A 250 15.50 19.91 -7.75
C ILE A 250 16.80 19.54 -8.48
N LYS A 251 17.88 19.33 -7.74
CA LYS A 251 19.24 19.10 -8.27
C LYS A 251 19.44 17.74 -8.91
N GLY A 252 18.66 16.72 -8.51
CA GLY A 252 18.82 15.34 -8.94
C GLY A 252 17.50 14.62 -9.24
N ASP A 253 17.60 13.38 -9.68
CA ASP A 253 16.47 12.54 -10.11
C ASP A 253 16.13 11.39 -9.13
N GLN A 254 16.91 11.25 -8.05
CA GLN A 254 16.73 10.21 -7.03
C GLN A 254 16.24 10.77 -5.70
N PHE A 255 16.78 11.91 -5.28
CA PHE A 255 16.54 12.47 -3.95
C PHE A 255 16.10 13.92 -4.03
N ILE A 256 15.28 14.32 -3.06
CA ILE A 256 15.01 15.70 -2.69
C ILE A 256 15.91 16.00 -1.48
N GLU A 257 16.86 16.90 -1.66
CA GLU A 257 17.81 17.26 -0.62
C GLU A 257 17.14 18.14 0.46
N VAL A 258 17.68 18.11 1.67
CA VAL A 258 17.09 18.78 2.84
C VAL A 258 16.91 20.29 2.60
N ASP A 259 17.85 20.93 1.90
CA ASP A 259 17.80 22.35 1.57
C ASP A 259 16.77 22.70 0.48
N GLU A 260 16.24 21.70 -0.24
CA GLU A 260 15.25 21.87 -1.31
C GLU A 260 13.81 21.74 -0.80
N LEU A 261 13.59 21.05 0.33
CA LEU A 261 12.27 20.67 0.85
C LEU A 261 11.33 21.87 1.00
N GLU A 262 11.72 22.90 1.75
CA GLU A 262 10.82 24.04 2.02
C GLU A 262 10.49 24.83 0.75
N GLY A 263 11.48 25.06 -0.11
CA GLY A 263 11.28 25.77 -1.38
C GLY A 263 10.37 24.99 -2.34
N LEU A 264 10.60 23.68 -2.47
CA LEU A 264 9.76 22.81 -3.31
C LEU A 264 8.32 22.72 -2.78
N LYS A 265 8.16 22.52 -1.47
CA LYS A 265 6.84 22.50 -0.80
C LYS A 265 6.05 23.77 -1.08
N GLN A 266 6.67 24.95 -0.94
CA GLN A 266 6.01 26.23 -1.22
C GLN A 266 5.59 26.37 -2.69
N ARG A 267 6.45 25.95 -3.64
CA ARG A 267 6.13 25.98 -5.08
C ARG A 267 4.96 25.07 -5.42
N ILE A 268 4.98 23.83 -4.93
CA ILE A 268 3.88 22.87 -5.14
C ILE A 268 2.59 23.40 -4.52
N ALA A 269 2.62 23.87 -3.26
CA ALA A 269 1.43 24.41 -2.60
C ALA A 269 0.85 25.61 -3.35
N THR A 270 1.69 26.52 -3.84
CA THR A 270 1.27 27.67 -4.64
C THR A 270 0.66 27.23 -5.97
N PHE A 271 1.28 26.26 -6.65
CA PHE A 271 0.75 25.68 -7.88
C PHE A 271 -0.62 25.05 -7.66
N LEU A 272 -0.78 24.22 -6.61
CA LEU A 272 -2.05 23.58 -6.28
C LEU A 272 -3.12 24.61 -5.91
N LEU A 273 -2.78 25.67 -5.19
CA LEU A 273 -3.72 26.74 -4.86
C LEU A 273 -4.24 27.47 -6.09
N ASP A 274 -3.38 27.69 -7.10
CA ASP A 274 -3.76 28.31 -8.38
C ASP A 274 -4.62 27.38 -9.25
N LYS A 275 -4.33 26.08 -9.25
CA LYS A 275 -4.99 25.08 -10.12
C LYS A 275 -6.26 24.45 -9.55
N ASN A 276 -6.63 24.76 -8.31
CA ASN A 276 -7.87 24.26 -7.69
C ASN A 276 -8.88 25.40 -7.43
N PRO A 277 -9.52 25.95 -8.49
CA PRO A 277 -10.53 26.99 -8.31
C PRO A 277 -11.78 26.43 -7.62
N VAL A 278 -12.22 27.08 -6.55
CA VAL A 278 -13.47 26.72 -5.86
C VAL A 278 -14.58 27.69 -6.23
N ARG A 279 -15.73 27.15 -6.65
CA ARG A 279 -16.94 27.93 -6.89
C ARG A 279 -18.04 27.49 -5.95
N ILE A 280 -18.61 28.45 -5.21
CA ILE A 280 -19.74 28.24 -4.32
C ILE A 280 -20.89 29.10 -4.83
N ASP A 281 -22.04 28.48 -5.11
CA ASP A 281 -23.21 29.15 -5.71
C ASP A 281 -22.86 29.97 -6.97
N GLY A 282 -21.97 29.42 -7.80
CA GLY A 282 -21.49 30.06 -9.03
C GLY A 282 -20.48 31.20 -8.82
N LYS A 283 -20.22 31.62 -7.58
CA LYS A 283 -19.21 32.64 -7.26
C LYS A 283 -17.85 31.99 -7.08
N SER A 284 -16.84 32.52 -7.77
CA SER A 284 -15.46 32.08 -7.57
C SER A 284 -14.95 32.60 -6.23
N LEU A 285 -14.43 31.71 -5.41
CA LEU A 285 -13.75 32.04 -4.17
C LEU A 285 -12.26 31.80 -4.34
N LYS A 286 -11.44 32.65 -3.70
CA LYS A 286 -10.01 32.43 -3.63
C LYS A 286 -9.74 31.43 -2.50
N PRO A 287 -9.24 30.21 -2.80
CA PRO A 287 -8.89 29.28 -1.74
C PRO A 287 -7.75 29.85 -0.90
N ILE A 288 -7.75 29.47 0.37
CA ILE A 288 -6.73 29.79 1.37
C ILE A 288 -5.96 28.50 1.64
N LEU A 289 -4.63 28.55 1.54
CA LEU A 289 -3.77 27.44 1.96
C LEU A 289 -3.83 27.34 3.48
N ASP A 290 -4.28 26.20 4.00
CA ASP A 290 -4.22 25.89 5.43
C ASP A 290 -2.90 25.19 5.77
N ARG A 291 -2.59 24.10 5.04
CA ARG A 291 -1.46 23.24 5.37
C ARG A 291 -0.81 22.68 4.11
N SER A 292 0.51 22.55 4.15
CA SER A 292 1.25 21.66 3.25
C SER A 292 2.39 21.01 4.00
N ASN A 293 2.57 19.70 3.85
CA ASN A 293 3.66 18.96 4.48
C ASN A 293 4.05 17.73 3.67
N TYR A 294 5.33 17.36 3.73
CA TYR A 294 5.74 16.04 3.29
C TYR A 294 5.20 14.98 4.24
N VAL A 295 4.82 13.85 3.67
CA VAL A 295 4.39 12.69 4.43
C VAL A 295 5.09 11.44 3.91
N LYS A 296 5.20 10.45 4.79
CA LYS A 296 5.59 9.09 4.44
C LYS A 296 4.35 8.24 4.43
N VAL A 297 4.07 7.64 3.29
CA VAL A 297 2.99 6.66 3.17
C VAL A 297 3.61 5.27 3.38
N GLY A 298 3.16 4.58 4.42
CA GLY A 298 3.69 3.27 4.78
C GLY A 298 2.63 2.34 5.37
N LEU A 299 3.12 1.22 5.91
CA LEU A 299 2.29 0.17 6.51
C LEU A 299 1.42 0.66 7.68
N SER A 300 1.88 1.68 8.40
CA SER A 300 1.18 2.27 9.53
C SER A 300 0.27 3.44 9.12
N GLY A 301 0.04 3.62 7.82
CA GLY A 301 -0.72 4.74 7.25
C GLY A 301 0.17 5.91 6.83
N ILE A 302 -0.44 7.09 6.78
CA ILE A 302 0.20 8.34 6.38
C ILE A 302 0.82 8.98 7.63
N GLN A 303 2.14 9.19 7.60
CA GLN A 303 2.88 9.81 8.69
C GLN A 303 3.45 11.14 8.26
N LEU A 304 3.23 12.17 9.07
CA LEU A 304 3.80 13.49 8.85
C LEU A 304 5.33 13.44 8.97
N LEU A 305 6.03 14.10 8.06
CA LEU A 305 7.47 14.30 8.19
C LEU A 305 7.74 15.40 9.23
N GLU A 306 7.99 15.02 10.48
CA GLU A 306 8.20 15.97 11.58
C GLU A 306 9.56 16.68 11.53
N LYS A 307 10.60 15.98 11.05
CA LYS A 307 11.96 16.49 10.97
C LYS A 307 12.43 16.49 9.52
N PRO A 308 13.01 17.60 9.02
CA PRO A 308 13.58 17.63 7.69
C PRO A 308 14.66 16.56 7.54
N GLU A 309 14.51 15.71 6.54
CA GLU A 309 15.47 14.71 6.14
C GLU A 309 15.39 14.50 4.63
N ARG A 310 16.46 13.99 4.04
CA ARG A 310 16.51 13.71 2.61
C ARG A 310 15.45 12.67 2.24
N LEU A 311 14.66 12.95 1.19
CA LEU A 311 13.58 12.07 0.73
C LEU A 311 13.92 11.45 -0.61
N GLU A 312 13.58 10.17 -0.81
CA GLU A 312 13.64 9.57 -2.14
C GLU A 312 12.44 10.04 -2.97
N ILE A 313 12.69 10.54 -4.17
CA ILE A 313 11.64 11.14 -5.01
C ILE A 313 10.54 10.14 -5.38
N ASN A 314 10.89 8.85 -5.49
CA ASN A 314 9.95 7.81 -5.90
C ASN A 314 8.88 7.52 -4.84
N THR A 315 9.10 7.89 -3.58
CA THR A 315 8.20 7.66 -2.43
C THR A 315 7.81 8.94 -1.71
N ALA A 316 8.34 10.10 -2.12
CA ALA A 316 8.00 11.38 -1.53
C ALA A 316 6.58 11.80 -1.91
N ASP A 317 5.73 11.93 -0.90
CA ASP A 317 4.37 12.45 -1.04
C ASP A 317 4.23 13.79 -0.32
N LEU A 318 3.41 14.67 -0.87
CA LEU A 318 3.04 15.94 -0.28
C LEU A 318 1.54 15.92 0.04
N TYR A 319 1.22 16.16 1.31
CA TYR A 319 -0.13 16.46 1.76
C TYR A 319 -0.37 17.97 1.66
N TYR A 320 -1.50 18.36 1.08
CA TYR A 320 -1.95 19.73 0.88
C TYR A 320 -3.40 19.88 1.36
N THR A 321 -3.70 20.98 2.03
CA THR A 321 -5.05 21.37 2.42
C THR A 321 -5.28 22.83 2.06
N GLY A 322 -6.32 23.08 1.28
CA GLY A 322 -6.86 24.41 1.02
C GLY A 322 -8.34 24.47 1.35
N TYR A 323 -8.83 25.64 1.75
CA TYR A 323 -10.26 25.83 2.01
C TYR A 323 -10.78 27.13 1.42
N ALA A 324 -12.09 27.18 1.17
CA ALA A 324 -12.80 28.38 0.77
C ALA A 324 -14.03 28.55 1.68
N GLN A 325 -14.23 29.76 2.19
CA GLN A 325 -15.35 30.07 3.08
C GLN A 325 -16.48 30.75 2.32
N ALA A 326 -17.70 30.29 2.54
CA ALA A 326 -18.89 31.04 2.14
C ALA A 326 -19.07 32.24 3.08
N GLY A 327 -19.52 33.38 2.56
CA GLY A 327 -19.86 34.54 3.40
C GLY A 327 -21.03 34.23 4.36
N ASP A 328 -21.39 35.21 5.19
CA ASP A 328 -22.30 35.11 6.36
C ASP A 328 -23.65 34.38 6.18
N GLY A 329 -24.06 34.01 4.96
CA GLY A 329 -25.27 33.25 4.65
C GLY A 329 -25.13 31.72 4.65
N GLY A 330 -23.92 31.16 4.75
CA GLY A 330 -23.66 29.71 4.65
C GLY A 330 -23.87 29.12 3.25
N LEU A 331 -23.56 27.83 3.09
CA LEU A 331 -23.83 27.03 1.90
C LEU A 331 -25.33 26.75 1.83
N GLY A 332 -26.01 27.31 0.83
CA GLY A 332 -27.37 26.91 0.51
C GLY A 332 -27.45 25.39 0.28
N THR A 333 -28.53 24.76 0.73
CA THR A 333 -28.72 23.31 0.69
C THR A 333 -28.48 22.76 -0.73
N VAL A 334 -27.42 21.98 -0.91
CA VAL A 334 -27.03 21.43 -2.22
C VAL A 334 -27.92 20.24 -2.56
N HIS A 335 -28.99 20.47 -3.33
CA HIS A 335 -29.72 19.43 -4.05
C HIS A 335 -29.51 19.59 -5.57
N ARG A 336 -28.40 19.08 -6.13
CA ARG A 336 -28.41 18.55 -7.51
C ARG A 336 -27.13 17.76 -7.85
N TRP A 337 -27.31 16.47 -8.12
CA TRP A 337 -26.31 15.63 -8.76
C TRP A 337 -26.32 15.89 -10.28
N HIS A 338 -25.18 16.25 -10.87
CA HIS A 338 -24.94 16.05 -12.30
C HIS A 338 -23.87 14.97 -12.49
N ARG A 339 -24.30 13.84 -13.05
CA ARG A 339 -23.42 12.78 -13.53
C ARG A 339 -22.84 13.23 -14.86
N ALA A 340 -21.54 13.50 -14.93
CA ALA A 340 -20.84 13.67 -16.20
C ALA A 340 -20.78 12.30 -16.89
N GLY A 341 -21.63 12.10 -17.89
CA GLY A 341 -21.62 10.92 -18.75
C GLY A 341 -20.51 11.03 -19.78
N THR A 342 -19.62 10.04 -19.78
CA THR A 342 -18.75 9.69 -20.89
C THR A 342 -19.57 9.50 -22.15
N GLY A 343 -19.18 10.16 -23.24
CA GLY A 343 -19.74 9.90 -24.55
C GLY A 343 -19.38 8.49 -25.02
N ASP A 344 -20.34 7.81 -25.64
CA ASP A 344 -20.02 6.92 -26.74
C ASP A 344 -21.14 6.93 -27.78
N SER A 345 -20.70 6.63 -28.99
CA SER A 345 -21.35 6.84 -30.27
C SER A 345 -22.24 5.67 -30.71
N ASN A 346 -23.19 6.03 -31.59
CA ASN A 346 -23.68 5.25 -32.73
C ASN A 346 -24.92 4.32 -32.61
N ARG A 347 -25.82 4.53 -33.60
CA ARG A 347 -26.91 3.69 -34.16
C ARG A 347 -28.14 3.50 -33.25
N SER A 348 -29.39 3.63 -33.71
CA SER A 348 -29.98 3.41 -35.03
C SER A 348 -31.31 4.17 -35.15
N GLY A 349 -31.57 4.75 -36.32
CA GLY A 349 -32.88 5.34 -36.64
C GLY A 349 -33.97 4.31 -36.94
N ARG A 350 -35.21 4.69 -36.61
CA ARG A 350 -36.42 4.48 -37.43
C ARG A 350 -37.51 5.44 -36.93
N PRO A 351 -38.28 6.07 -37.84
CA PRO A 351 -39.38 6.95 -37.49
C PRO A 351 -40.67 6.13 -37.31
N SER A 352 -41.51 6.52 -36.37
CA SER A 352 -42.92 6.10 -36.33
C SER A 352 -43.78 7.34 -36.53
N ASP A 353 -44.53 7.29 -37.63
CA ASP A 353 -45.71 8.09 -37.90
C ASP A 353 -46.66 8.10 -36.69
N ASP A 354 -47.31 9.23 -36.44
CA ASP A 354 -48.77 9.20 -36.34
C ASP A 354 -49.37 10.59 -36.59
N LEU A 355 -50.31 10.56 -37.54
CA LEU A 355 -51.21 11.62 -37.98
C LEU A 355 -52.37 11.73 -36.98
N HIS A 356 -52.81 12.96 -36.68
CA HIS A 356 -54.17 13.39 -37.05
C HIS A 356 -54.48 14.86 -36.72
N HIS A 357 -54.81 15.58 -37.80
CA HIS A 357 -55.76 16.69 -38.01
C HIS A 357 -56.99 16.73 -37.08
N PRO A 358 -57.78 17.82 -37.03
CA PRO A 358 -57.94 18.93 -38.01
C PRO A 358 -57.14 20.20 -37.74
#